data_AF-A0A387BPN4-F1
#
_entry.id   AF-A0A387BPN4-F1
#
_cell.length_a   1.000
_cell.length_b   1.000
_cell.length_c   1.000
_cell.angle_alpha   90.00
_cell.angle_beta   90.00
_cell.angle_gamma   90.00
#
_symmetry.space_group_name_H-M   'P 1'
#
loop_
_entity.id
_entity.type
_entity.pdbx_description
1 polymer ?
#
loop_
_entity_poly.entity_id
_entity_poly.type
_entity_poly.pdbx_seq_one_letter_code
_entity_poly.pdbx_strand_id
1 'polypeptide(L)' 'MNSQAVYRTEAGDWRIEKQSDGLYRVTGAGHGTKGNAGFIEQVGGVWVALAGARLDHCVEVGQSVTFDRAAALLLKHGPA' A
#
# COMPACT_ATOMS: atom_id res chain seq x y z
N MET A 1 0.48 -19.09 -4.83
CA MET A 1 1.64 -18.23 -5.15
C MET A 1 1.39 -16.87 -4.51
N ASN A 2 2.15 -16.50 -3.48
CA ASN A 2 2.08 -15.15 -2.93
C ASN A 2 2.88 -14.23 -3.85
N SER A 3 2.17 -13.41 -4.63
CA SER A 3 2.79 -12.39 -5.49
C SER A 3 3.36 -11.29 -4.60
N GLN A 4 4.68 -11.17 -4.57
CA GLN A 4 5.41 -10.11 -3.90
C GLN A 4 6.04 -9.23 -4.97
N ALA A 5 5.72 -7.94 -4.96
CA ALA A 5 6.31 -6.96 -5.85
C ALA A 5 7.05 -5.90 -5.02
N VAL A 6 8.25 -5.53 -5.47
CA VAL A 6 9.06 -4.46 -4.88
C VAL A 6 8.92 -3.22 -5.75
N TYR A 7 8.48 -2.12 -5.15
CA TYR A 7 8.29 -0.82 -5.80
C TYR A 7 9.30 0.17 -5.27
N ARG A 8 10.06 0.80 -6.16
CA ARG A 8 11.00 1.87 -5.80
C ARG A 8 10.40 3.22 -6.15
N THR A 9 10.46 4.15 -5.21
CA THR A 9 9.97 5.52 -5.35
C THR A 9 10.99 6.48 -4.77
N GLU A 10 10.84 7.79 -5.00
CA GLU A 10 11.63 8.81 -4.29
C GLU A 10 11.46 8.72 -2.76
N ALA A 11 10.29 8.27 -2.30
CA ALA A 11 10.00 8.03 -0.89
C ALA A 11 10.63 6.74 -0.32
N GLY A 12 11.32 5.96 -1.17
CA GLY A 12 12.06 4.75 -0.79
C GLY A 12 11.56 3.47 -1.43
N ASP A 13 12.08 2.36 -0.93
CA ASP A 13 11.79 1.00 -1.39
C ASP A 13 10.64 0.40 -0.58
N TRP A 14 9.65 -0.11 -1.30
CA TRP A 14 8.39 -0.62 -0.78
C TRP A 14 8.13 -2.03 -1.28
N ARG A 15 7.43 -2.81 -0.47
CA ARG A 15 7.01 -4.16 -0.75
C ARG A 15 5.50 -4.24 -0.61
N ILE A 16 4.85 -4.80 -1.62
CA ILE A 16 3.41 -5.01 -1.62
C ILE A 16 3.14 -6.51 -1.55
N GLU A 17 2.39 -6.92 -0.52
CA GLU A 17 2.10 -8.31 -0.18
C GLU A 17 0.60 -8.55 -0.13
N LYS A 18 0.09 -9.42 -1.00
CA LYS A 18 -1.32 -9.84 -0.97
C LYS A 18 -1.65 -10.52 0.36
N GLN A 19 -2.73 -10.08 1.00
CA GLN A 19 -3.24 -10.64 2.27
C GLN A 19 -4.47 -11.54 2.01
N SER A 20 -5.37 -11.09 1.15
CA SER A 20 -6.55 -11.82 0.67
C SER A 20 -6.94 -11.32 -0.72
N ASP A 21 -8.02 -11.86 -1.30
CA ASP A 21 -8.56 -11.30 -2.54
C ASP A 21 -9.00 -9.85 -2.32
N GLY A 22 -8.48 -8.96 -3.16
CA GLY A 22 -8.70 -7.52 -3.06
C GLY A 22 -7.90 -6.79 -1.98
N LEU A 23 -7.17 -7.45 -1.08
CA LEU A 23 -6.45 -6.78 0.02
C LEU A 23 -4.95 -7.00 -0.04
N TYR A 24 -4.19 -5.90 0.03
CA TYR A 24 -2.74 -5.89 -0.06
C TYR A 24 -2.15 -5.02 1.05
N ARG A 25 -1.06 -5.47 1.65
CA ARG A 25 -0.29 -4.71 2.66
C ARG A 25 0.94 -4.10 2.00
N VAL A 26 1.28 -2.87 2.38
CA VAL A 26 2.45 -2.15 1.86
C VAL A 26 3.44 -1.88 2.99
N THR A 27 4.59 -2.55 2.94
CA THR A 27 5.66 -2.42 3.94
C THR A 27 6.92 -1.83 3.33
N GLY A 28 7.71 -1.10 4.10
CA GLY A 28 9.01 -0.65 3.61
C GLY A 28 10.02 -1.79 3.54
N ALA A 29 10.83 -1.78 2.49
CA ALA A 29 11.83 -2.80 2.18
C ALA A 29 13.27 -2.35 2.45
N GLY A 30 13.51 -1.09 2.83
CA GLY A 30 14.84 -0.48 2.93
C GLY A 30 15.16 0.20 4.27
N HIS A 31 16.39 0.71 4.37
CA HIS A 31 16.85 1.52 5.49
C HIS A 31 16.19 2.91 5.38
N GLY A 32 15.27 3.25 6.30
CA GLY A 32 14.52 4.51 6.29
C GLY A 32 13.02 4.38 5.98
N THR A 33 12.56 3.25 5.42
CA THR A 33 11.13 2.98 5.18
C THR A 33 10.57 1.89 6.11
N LYS A 34 11.35 1.41 7.09
CA LYS A 34 10.96 0.29 7.96
C LYS A 34 9.60 0.56 8.63
N GLY A 35 8.63 -0.30 8.37
CA GLY A 35 7.29 -0.20 8.94
C GLY A 35 6.21 -0.56 7.93
N ASN A 36 4.96 -0.59 8.39
CA ASN A 36 3.79 -0.72 7.54
C ASN A 36 3.34 0.68 7.14
N ALA A 37 3.38 1.00 5.84
CA ALA A 37 2.83 2.24 5.33
C ALA A 37 1.30 2.19 5.29
N GLY A 38 0.73 1.00 5.04
CA GLY A 38 -0.71 0.88 4.92
C GLY A 38 -1.19 -0.30 4.09
N PHE A 39 -2.35 -0.12 3.51
CA PHE A 39 -3.09 -1.15 2.78
C PHE A 39 -3.63 -0.60 1.47
N ILE A 40 -3.82 -1.49 0.50
CA ILE A 40 -4.57 -1.23 -0.71
C ILE A 40 -5.71 -2.25 -0.74
N GLU A 41 -6.95 -1.75 -0.76
CA GLU A 41 -8.16 -2.58 -0.71
C GLU A 41 -9.02 -2.36 -1.95
N GLN A 42 -9.52 -3.45 -2.52
CA GLN A 42 -10.49 -3.41 -3.62
C GLN A 42 -11.90 -3.36 -3.04
N VAL A 43 -12.61 -2.26 -3.32
CA VAL A 43 -14.01 -2.09 -2.96
C VAL A 43 -14.81 -1.94 -4.25
N GLY A 44 -15.41 -3.04 -4.70
CA GLY A 44 -16.07 -3.12 -6.00
C GLY A 44 -15.08 -2.90 -7.16
N GLY A 45 -15.34 -1.88 -7.98
CA GLY A 45 -14.52 -1.52 -9.14
C GLY A 45 -13.35 -0.57 -8.84
N VAL A 46 -13.10 -0.24 -7.58
CA VAL A 46 -12.14 0.79 -7.17
C VAL A 46 -11.11 0.21 -6.20
N TRP A 47 -9.88 0.68 -6.31
CA TRP A 47 -8.78 0.43 -5.39
C TRP A 47 -8.60 1.62 -4.46
N VAL A 48 -8.69 1.38 -3.15
CA VAL A 48 -8.58 2.38 -2.08
C VAL A 48 -7.21 2.28 -1.44
N ALA A 49 -6.53 3.41 -1.32
CA ALA A 49 -5.24 3.55 -0.65
C ALA A 49 -5.47 3.99 0.81
N LEU A 50 -5.01 3.17 1.75
CA LEU A 50 -5.25 3.33 3.17
C LEU A 50 -3.92 3.50 3.90
N ALA A 51 -3.66 4.66 4.52
CA ALA A 51 -2.44 4.90 5.28
C ALA A 51 -2.64 4.56 6.77
N GLY A 52 -1.70 3.81 7.35
CA GLY A 52 -1.74 3.44 8.76
C GLY A 52 -1.27 2.02 9.03
N ALA A 53 -0.65 1.81 10.19
CA ALA A 53 -0.04 0.52 10.52
C ALA A 53 -1.06 -0.63 10.74
N ARG A 54 -2.32 -0.30 11.05
CA ARG A 54 -3.40 -1.27 11.31
C ARG A 54 -4.58 -1.01 10.39
N LEU A 55 -5.15 -2.08 9.81
CA LEU A 55 -6.28 -1.98 8.88
C LEU A 55 -7.54 -1.40 9.54
N ASP A 56 -7.73 -1.62 10.84
CA ASP A 56 -8.87 -1.09 11.58
C ASP A 56 -8.70 0.37 12.04
N HIS A 57 -7.54 0.99 11.78
CA HIS A 57 -7.22 2.37 12.16
C HIS A 57 -6.58 3.18 11.02
N CYS A 58 -6.58 2.65 9.80
CA CYS A 58 -6.03 3.35 8.65
C CYS A 58 -7.01 4.42 8.14
N VAL A 59 -6.45 5.43 7.48
CA VAL A 59 -7.20 6.53 6.87
C VAL A 59 -7.09 6.43 5.35
N GLU A 60 -8.20 6.60 4.63
CA GLU A 60 -8.16 6.73 3.17
C GLU A 60 -7.35 7.97 2.77
N VAL A 61 -6.30 7.75 1.99
CA VAL A 61 -5.45 8.81 1.42
C VAL A 61 -5.65 8.97 -0.09
N GLY A 62 -6.48 8.12 -0.69
CA GLY A 62 -6.92 8.27 -2.06
C GLY A 62 -7.48 6.98 -2.66
N GLN A 63 -7.93 7.07 -3.89
CA GLN A 63 -8.52 5.95 -4.61
C GLN A 63 -8.29 6.06 -6.12
N SER A 64 -8.37 4.93 -6.82
CA SER A 64 -8.24 4.85 -8.28
C SER A 64 -8.93 3.61 -8.84
N VAL A 65 -9.35 3.66 -10.10
CA VAL A 65 -9.81 2.47 -10.84
C VAL A 65 -8.67 1.50 -11.19
N THR A 66 -7.42 1.90 -11.00
CA THR A 66 -6.23 1.04 -11.21
C THR A 66 -5.42 0.86 -9.94
N PHE A 67 -4.92 -0.37 -9.75
CA PHE A 67 -4.09 -0.76 -8.61
C PHE A 67 -2.83 0.08 -8.49
N ASP A 68 -2.06 0.22 -9.58
CA ASP A 68 -0.78 0.93 -9.58
C ASP A 68 -0.92 2.39 -9.16
N ARG A 69 -2.04 3.03 -9.55
CA ARG A 69 -2.29 4.41 -9.17
C ARG A 69 -2.70 4.53 -7.69
N ALA A 70 -3.51 3.60 -7.17
CA ALA A 70 -3.82 3.55 -5.75
C ALA A 70 -2.55 3.31 -4.91
N ALA A 71 -1.67 2.39 -5.34
CA ALA A 71 -0.37 2.17 -4.72
C ALA A 71 0.46 3.47 -4.70
N ALA A 72 0.58 4.15 -5.84
CA ALA A 72 1.33 5.41 -5.94
C ALA A 72 0.77 6.52 -5.03
N LEU A 73 -0.55 6.53 -4.76
CA LEU A 73 -1.15 7.47 -3.80
C LEU A 73 -0.70 7.15 -2.38
N LEU A 74 -0.75 5.89 -1.96
CA LEU A 74 -0.26 5.47 -0.64
C LEU A 74 1.22 5.78 -0.44
N LEU A 75 2.07 5.47 -1.43
CA LEU A 75 3.52 5.60 -1.32
C LEU A 75 4.01 7.05 -1.17
N LYS A 76 3.17 8.04 -1.50
CA LYS A 76 3.47 9.47 -1.25
C LYS A 76 3.42 9.86 0.22
N HIS A 77 2.71 9.10 1.06
CA HIS A 77 2.53 9.43 2.47
C HIS A 77 3.64 8.86 3.37
N GLY A 78 4.46 7.94 2.85
CA GLY A 78 5.53 7.32 3.64
C GLY A 78 5.00 6.36 4.72
N PRO A 79 5.86 5.90 5.64
CA PRO A 79 5.45 5.08 6.76
C PRO A 79 4.64 5.92 7.77
N ALA A 80 3.62 5.31 8.38
CA ALA A 80 2.86 5.91 9.48
C ALA A 80 3.64 5.87 10.81
#